data_AF-A0A537IHY9-F1
#
_entry.id   AF-A0A537IHY9-F1
#
_cell.length_a   1.000
_cell.length_b   1.000
_cell.length_c   1.000
_cell.angle_alpha   90.00
_cell.angle_beta   90.00
_cell.angle_gamma   90.00
#
_symmetry.space_group_name_H-M   'P 1'
#
loop_
_entity.id
_entity.type
_entity.pdbx_description
1 polymer ?
#
loop_
_entity_poly.entity_id
_entity_poly.type
_entity_poly.pdbx_seq_one_letter_code
_entity_poly.pdbx_strand_id
1 'polypeptide(L)' 'MSELTLLPGNTVECAWCKDPKPITETTWFMPEPGERSVRLCNFCYEEARKQVRLLRFVRTRGEFPVEAAS' A
#
# COMPACT_ATOMS: atom_id res chain seq x y z
N MET A 1 12.28 10.71 -23.98
CA MET A 1 11.93 9.28 -24.17
C MET A 1 12.08 8.62 -22.82
N SER A 2 11.01 8.12 -22.23
CA SER A 2 11.10 7.41 -20.94
C SER A 2 11.76 6.06 -21.19
N GLU A 3 12.90 5.82 -20.55
CA GLU A 3 13.54 4.51 -20.54
C GLU A 3 12.55 3.50 -19.96
N LEU A 4 12.04 2.61 -20.81
CA LEU A 4 11.30 1.43 -20.38
C LEU A 4 12.32 0.45 -19.83
N THR A 5 12.65 0.60 -18.55
CA THR A 5 13.46 -0.36 -17.81
C THR A 5 12.68 -1.68 -17.77
N LEU A 6 13.16 -2.66 -18.53
CA LEU A 6 12.62 -4.01 -18.51
C LEU A 6 12.90 -4.61 -17.13
N LEU A 7 11.88 -4.57 -16.28
CA LEU A 7 11.88 -5.32 -15.04
C LEU A 7 12.05 -6.80 -15.37
N PRO A 8 12.90 -7.55 -14.66
CA PRO A 8 12.94 -9.00 -14.76
C PRO A 8 11.50 -9.52 -14.68
N GLY A 9 11.08 -10.44 -15.56
CA GLY A 9 9.67 -10.85 -15.68
C GLY A 9 9.00 -11.36 -14.39
N ASN A 10 9.77 -11.54 -13.31
CA ASN A 10 9.34 -11.99 -12.00
C ASN A 10 9.34 -10.88 -10.93
N THR A 11 9.56 -9.61 -11.28
CA THR A 11 9.48 -8.48 -10.34
C THR A 11 8.29 -7.57 -10.66
N VAL A 12 7.72 -6.99 -9.60
CA VAL A 12 6.63 -6.04 -9.66
C VAL A 12 6.96 -4.84 -8.79
N GLU A 13 6.60 -3.66 -9.26
CA GLU A 13 6.79 -2.42 -8.51
C GLU A 13 5.82 -2.34 -7.33
N CYS A 14 6.36 -2.07 -6.14
CA CYS A 14 5.55 -1.78 -4.96
C CYS A 14 4.81 -0.45 -5.16
N ALA A 15 3.48 -0.46 -5.05
CA ALA A 15 2.68 0.73 -5.29
C ALA A 15 2.94 1.87 -4.28
N TRP A 16 3.48 1.56 -3.10
CA TRP A 16 3.81 2.55 -2.07
C TRP A 16 5.22 3.09 -2.22
N CYS A 17 6.25 2.24 -2.02
CA CYS A 17 7.64 2.71 -2.01
C CYS A 17 8.25 2.86 -3.42
N LYS A 18 7.53 2.43 -4.47
CA LYS A 18 7.98 2.47 -5.88
C LYS A 18 9.23 1.63 -6.19
N ASP A 19 9.65 0.80 -5.24
CA ASP A 19 10.74 -0.14 -5.47
C ASP A 19 10.24 -1.41 -6.19
N PRO A 20 10.95 -1.89 -7.22
CA PRO A 20 10.72 -3.21 -7.79
C PRO A 20 11.11 -4.30 -6.79
N LYS A 21 10.20 -5.25 -6.55
CA LYS A 21 10.43 -6.41 -5.68
C LYS A 21 10.03 -7.70 -6.39
N PRO A 22 10.61 -8.86 -6.01
CA PRO A 22 10.14 -10.15 -6.51
C PRO A 22 8.65 -10.35 -6.24
N ILE A 23 7.91 -10.96 -7.18
CA ILE A 23 6.47 -11.23 -7.02
C ILE A 23 6.19 -12.01 -5.72
N THR A 24 7.09 -12.91 -5.34
CA THR A 24 7.04 -13.72 -4.11
C THR A 24 7.13 -12.90 -2.83
N GLU A 25 7.67 -11.68 -2.88
CA GLU A 25 7.80 -10.74 -1.76
C GLU A 25 6.74 -9.64 -1.79
N THR A 26 5.77 -9.75 -2.68
CA THR A 26 4.68 -8.77 -2.83
C THR A 26 3.33 -9.41 -2.62
N THR A 27 2.45 -8.69 -1.94
CA THR A 27 1.08 -9.12 -1.63
C THR A 27 0.08 -8.16 -2.26
N TRP A 28 -1.04 -8.69 -2.75
CA TRP A 28 -2.15 -7.85 -3.18
C TRP A 28 -2.83 -7.20 -1.97
N PHE A 29 -2.99 -5.90 -2.03
CA PHE A 29 -3.61 -5.10 -1.01
C PHE A 29 -4.81 -4.33 -1.59
N MET A 30 -5.94 -4.40 -0.90
CA MET A 30 -7.15 -3.66 -1.20
C MET A 30 -7.57 -2.93 0.09
N PRO A 31 -7.49 -1.59 0.14
CA PRO A 31 -7.74 -0.85 1.37
C PRO A 31 -9.22 -0.97 1.83
N GLU A 32 -10.16 -0.80 0.90
CA GLU A 32 -11.59 -0.97 1.14
C GLU A 32 -12.26 -1.92 0.13
N PRO A 33 -13.34 -2.62 0.53
CA PRO A 33 -14.12 -3.43 -0.41
C PRO A 33 -14.60 -2.59 -1.60
N GLY A 34 -14.24 -2.98 -2.81
CA GLY A 34 -14.63 -2.29 -4.05
C GLY A 34 -13.58 -1.33 -4.61
N GLU A 35 -12.49 -1.07 -3.88
CA GLU A 35 -11.35 -0.32 -4.42
C GLU A 35 -10.44 -1.19 -5.29
N ARG A 36 -9.61 -0.54 -6.12
CA ARG A 36 -8.62 -1.24 -6.94
C ARG A 36 -7.53 -1.84 -6.06
N SER A 37 -7.22 -3.12 -6.30
CA SER A 37 -6.11 -3.79 -5.64
C SER A 37 -4.76 -3.32 -6.18
N VAL A 38 -3.79 -3.14 -5.29
CA VAL A 38 -2.40 -2.78 -5.62
C VAL A 38 -1.43 -3.83 -5.07
N ARG A 39 -0.22 -3.92 -5.64
CA ARG A 39 0.86 -4.78 -5.12
C ARG A 39 1.71 -4.00 -4.13
N LEU A 40 1.89 -4.53 -2.93
CA LEU A 40 2.75 -3.96 -1.89
C LEU A 40 3.82 -4.98 -1.49
N CYS A 41 5.03 -4.51 -1.20
CA CYS A 41 6.03 -5.35 -0.53
C CYS A 41 5.57 -5.68 0.91
N ASN A 42 6.14 -6.72 1.50
CA ASN A 42 5.74 -7.20 2.83
C ASN A 42 5.72 -6.09 3.91
N PHE A 43 6.73 -5.22 3.95
CA PHE A 43 6.78 -4.11 4.89
C PHE A 43 5.64 -3.11 4.66
N CYS A 44 5.49 -2.62 3.41
CA CYS A 44 4.44 -1.66 3.07
C CYS A 44 3.03 -2.25 3.26
N TYR A 45 2.85 -3.56 3.05
CA TYR A 45 1.60 -4.25 3.31
C TYR A 45 1.20 -4.16 4.80
N GLU A 46 2.12 -4.47 5.71
CA GLU A 46 1.85 -4.43 7.15
C GLU A 46 1.56 -3.01 7.64
N GLU A 47 2.31 -2.01 7.16
CA GLU A 47 2.04 -0.60 7.48
C GLU A 47 0.69 -0.13 6.93
N ALA A 48 0.36 -0.47 5.67
CA ALA A 48 -0.93 -0.16 5.08
C ALA A 48 -2.09 -0.78 5.88
N ARG A 49 -1.92 -2.03 6.31
CA ARG A 49 -2.92 -2.74 7.11
C ARG A 49 -3.14 -2.08 8.47
N LYS A 50 -2.08 -1.59 9.13
CA LYS A 50 -2.20 -0.83 10.39
C LYS A 50 -2.96 0.49 10.16
N GLN A 51 -2.62 1.23 9.13
CA GLN A 51 -3.30 2.50 8.81
C GLN A 51 -4.78 2.31 8.49
N VAL A 52 -5.14 1.32 7.67
CA VAL A 52 -6.55 1.01 7.38
C VAL A 52 -7.32 0.61 8.63
N ARG A 53 -6.70 -0.17 9.53
CA ARG A 53 -7.31 -0.51 10.83
C ARG A 53 -7.58 0.73 11.68
N LEU A 54 -6.62 1.63 11.78
CA LEU A 54 -6.76 2.89 12.51
C LEU A 54 -7.86 3.78 11.90
N LEU A 55 -7.86 3.96 10.58
CA LEU A 55 -8.88 4.72 9.87
C LEU A 55 -10.29 4.15 10.09
N ARG A 56 -10.44 2.83 10.07
CA ARG A 56 -11.72 2.18 10.38
C ARG A 56 -12.16 2.43 11.81
N PHE A 57 -11.25 2.29 12.77
CA PHE A 57 -11.54 2.54 14.19
C PHE A 57 -12.03 3.97 14.43
N VAL A 58 -11.30 4.96 13.91
CA VAL A 58 -11.63 6.38 13.92
C VAL A 58 -13.01 6.63 13.31
N ARG A 59 -13.26 6.13 12.09
CA ARG A 59 -14.55 6.28 11.41
C ARG A 59 -15.71 5.66 12.20
N THR A 60 -15.52 4.49 12.80
CA THR A 60 -16.57 3.83 13.61
C THR A 60 -16.87 4.54 14.92
N ARG A 61 -15.89 5.26 15.50
CA ARG A 61 -16.05 5.96 16.77
C ARG A 61 -16.41 7.44 16.63
N GLY A 62 -16.33 8.01 15.42
CA GLY A 62 -16.53 9.44 15.18
C GLY A 62 -15.42 10.33 15.77
N GLU A 63 -14.35 9.73 16.27
CA GLU A 63 -13.16 10.42 16.77
C GLU A 63 -12.25 10.70 15.56
N PHE A 64 -12.48 11.81 14.85
CA PHE A 64 -11.57 12.22 13.77
C PHE A 64 -10.16 12.43 14.33
N PRO A 65 -9.09 11.99 13.64
CA PRO A 65 -7.75 12.29 14.09
C PRO A 65 -7.60 13.80 13.91
N VAL A 66 -7.45 14.53 15.01
CA VAL A 66 -7.04 15.92 14.97
C VAL A 66 -5.67 15.92 14.31
N GLU A 67 -5.58 16.45 13.10
CA GLU A 67 -4.30 16.73 12.47
C GLU A 67 -3.53 17.63 13.43
N ALA A 68 -2.52 17.08 14.10
CA ALA A 68 -1.52 17.88 14.76
C ALA A 68 -0.67 18.53 13.66
N ALA A 69 -1.15 19.66 13.15
CA ALA A 69 -0.34 20.57 12.37
C ALA A 69 0.68 21.24 13.31
N SER A 70 1.95 20.89 13.15
CA SER A 70 3.11 21.73 13.51
C SER A 70 4.36 21.22 12.81
#